data_AF-A0A8S4FXV3-F1
#
_entry.id   AF-A0A8S4FXV3-F1
#
_cell.length_a   1.000
_cell.length_b   1.000
_cell.length_c   1.000
_cell.angle_alpha   90.00
_cell.angle_beta   90.00
_cell.angle_gamma   90.00
#
_symmetry.space_group_name_H-M   'P 1'
#
loop_
_entity.id
_entity.type
_entity.pdbx_description
1 polymer ?
#
loop_
_entity_poly.entity_id
_entity_poly.type
_entity_poly.pdbx_seq_one_letter_code
_entity_poly.pdbx_strand_id
1 'polypeptide(L)'
;MLSKTLKTGYWPKIRLTNGEEMPVRMNHKVLLTEDKVDIKRRIDDIERMIRDAILTGKLEMRDGTVLKIKKPEDIETLCRLILGTLHMKDDAKVYHLMTLLKKMITYNKYNVNTYTYIPTALDMVQTCLRDPVFWMLMKRMTDNVVLFKKLLPAYTRDELDFPGVKVENFMTDKLVTFFDEMDMDITNALYLDEAEMKKEKSDMLMVARQRRLNHHNFKLTIDVVSDKTVDAVVRVFLGPKYDCMGKLMDINDKRLDMVEIDSFIYKLETGKNTIVRDSMEMHNMIGDRTWTRKMFDRSLVETLGSGDHTVTEAWWHRARTGFPHRMLLPMGRRGGMPMQMFVIVTPVVKDKLMNLVDMDTMRDRKVCRFTVCMDTLPLGFPFDREIRMAHFFTNNMKMTDVMIFHKDMDTMNGSKMMDMTHMVMKRDDLTYMDHDMLVKSRFRDAFLMDDDHMTRM
;
A
#
# COMPACT_ATOMS: atom_id res chain seq x y z
N MET A 1 -18.03 -5.21 13.93
CA MET A 1 -18.24 -4.10 12.97
C MET A 1 -19.61 -4.18 12.29
N LEU A 2 -19.99 -5.30 11.67
CA LEU A 2 -21.20 -5.40 10.83
C LEU A 2 -22.55 -5.45 11.58
N SER A 3 -22.55 -5.71 12.88
CA SER A 3 -23.75 -5.70 13.74
C SER A 3 -24.01 -4.35 14.40
N LYS A 4 -23.15 -3.36 14.17
CA LYS A 4 -23.23 -2.03 14.78
C LYS A 4 -23.37 -0.97 13.69
N THR A 5 -23.87 0.19 14.10
CA THR A 5 -23.89 1.40 13.28
C THR A 5 -22.46 1.81 12.92
N LEU A 6 -22.22 2.03 11.62
CA LEU A 6 -20.94 2.51 11.11
C LEU A 6 -20.82 4.01 11.33
N LYS A 7 -19.92 4.42 12.23
CA LYS A 7 -19.75 5.83 12.62
C LYS A 7 -19.29 6.72 11.44
N THR A 8 -18.35 6.23 10.64
CA THR A 8 -17.67 6.99 9.58
C THR A 8 -18.41 6.95 8.24
N GLY A 9 -18.92 8.11 7.83
CA GLY A 9 -19.43 8.38 6.50
C GLY A 9 -18.32 8.67 5.50
N TYR A 10 -18.70 8.85 4.24
CA TYR A 10 -17.81 9.25 3.16
C TYR A 10 -18.62 9.86 2.00
N TRP A 11 -18.21 11.04 1.53
CA TRP A 11 -18.76 11.69 0.34
C TRP A 11 -17.71 11.67 -0.78
N PRO A 12 -17.90 10.85 -1.83
CA PRO A 12 -16.90 10.71 -2.89
C PRO A 12 -16.61 11.98 -3.69
N LYS A 13 -17.58 12.89 -3.83
CA LYS A 13 -17.53 14.08 -4.71
C LYS A 13 -17.06 13.72 -6.14
N ILE A 14 -17.52 12.57 -6.66
CA ILE A 14 -17.17 12.05 -7.99
C ILE A 14 -18.45 11.86 -8.79
N ARG A 15 -18.46 12.41 -10.01
CA ARG A 15 -19.45 12.10 -11.04
C ARG A 15 -18.86 11.09 -12.01
N LEU A 16 -19.64 10.06 -12.33
CA LEU A 16 -19.28 9.01 -13.27
C LEU A 16 -19.45 9.51 -14.71
N THR A 17 -18.87 8.78 -15.66
CA THR A 17 -18.93 9.13 -17.10
C THR A 17 -20.34 9.07 -17.68
N ASN A 18 -21.26 8.33 -17.05
CA ASN A 18 -22.68 8.30 -17.40
C ASN A 18 -23.48 9.47 -16.80
N GLY A 19 -22.83 10.41 -16.11
CA GLY A 19 -23.45 11.57 -15.48
C GLY A 19 -23.99 11.34 -14.07
N GLU A 20 -24.10 10.09 -13.61
CA GLU A 20 -24.55 9.76 -12.25
C GLU A 20 -23.48 10.11 -11.21
N GLU A 21 -23.92 10.58 -10.05
CA GLU A 21 -23.00 10.86 -8.94
C GLU A 21 -22.77 9.60 -8.11
N MET A 22 -21.52 9.39 -7.70
CA MET A 22 -21.21 8.31 -6.77
C MET A 22 -21.97 8.54 -5.47
N PRO A 23 -22.65 7.52 -4.93
CA PRO A 23 -23.53 7.69 -3.79
C PRO A 23 -22.72 8.06 -2.54
N VAL A 24 -23.39 8.80 -1.65
CA VAL A 24 -22.84 9.26 -0.36
C VAL A 24 -23.22 8.31 0.77
N ARG A 25 -22.26 7.96 1.62
CA ARG A 25 -22.52 7.27 2.88
C ARG A 25 -22.54 8.28 4.02
N MET A 26 -23.70 8.49 4.62
CA MET A 26 -23.81 9.36 5.79
C MET A 26 -23.10 8.74 7.01
N ASN A 27 -22.69 9.60 7.95
CA ASN A 27 -22.22 9.17 9.26
C ASN A 27 -23.31 8.35 9.98
N HIS A 28 -22.89 7.49 10.89
CA HIS A 28 -23.79 6.64 11.68
C HIS A 28 -24.75 5.80 10.82
N LYS A 29 -24.26 5.26 9.70
CA LYS A 29 -25.06 4.38 8.83
C LYS A 29 -25.32 3.03 9.50
N VAL A 30 -26.60 2.67 9.62
CA VAL A 30 -27.00 1.31 10.00
C VAL A 30 -26.70 0.36 8.82
N LEU A 31 -25.83 -0.62 9.06
CA LEU A 31 -25.40 -1.58 8.04
C LEU A 31 -26.29 -2.81 7.96
N LEU A 32 -26.81 -3.28 9.10
CA LEU A 32 -27.65 -4.46 9.18
C LEU A 32 -29.12 -4.07 9.01
N THR A 33 -29.63 -4.32 7.82
CA THR A 33 -31.04 -4.17 7.43
C THR A 33 -31.61 -5.56 7.10
N GLU A 34 -32.94 -5.69 7.01
CA GLU A 34 -33.61 -6.98 6.79
C GLU A 34 -33.12 -7.71 5.52
N ASP A 35 -32.91 -6.97 4.44
CA ASP A 35 -32.39 -7.45 3.16
C ASP A 35 -30.94 -7.96 3.22
N LYS A 36 -30.19 -7.58 4.26
CA LYS A 36 -28.78 -7.93 4.43
C LYS A 36 -28.53 -9.02 5.47
N VAL A 37 -29.58 -9.53 6.12
CA VAL A 37 -29.45 -10.59 7.13
C VAL A 37 -28.81 -11.84 6.55
N ASP A 38 -29.20 -12.26 5.34
CA ASP A 38 -28.61 -13.44 4.68
C ASP A 38 -27.12 -13.22 4.36
N ILE A 39 -26.76 -12.07 3.78
CA ILE A 39 -25.37 -11.72 3.47
C ILE A 39 -24.53 -11.74 4.76
N LYS A 40 -25.06 -11.18 5.85
CA LYS A 40 -24.39 -11.18 7.15
C LYS A 40 -24.15 -12.61 7.65
N ARG A 41 -25.16 -13.48 7.62
CA ARG A 41 -25.03 -14.88 8.04
C ARG A 41 -23.93 -15.59 7.25
N ARG A 42 -23.92 -15.43 5.92
CA ARG A 42 -22.87 -15.99 5.06
C ARG A 42 -21.48 -15.49 5.43
N ILE A 43 -21.32 -14.18 5.68
CA ILE A 43 -20.03 -13.62 6.11
C ILE A 43 -19.59 -14.23 7.44
N ASP A 44 -20.50 -14.29 8.42
CA ASP A 44 -20.18 -14.84 9.74
C ASP A 44 -19.81 -16.33 9.65
N ASP A 45 -20.49 -17.11 8.81
CA ASP A 45 -20.19 -18.54 8.58
C ASP A 45 -18.84 -18.75 7.88
N ILE A 46 -18.53 -17.96 6.84
CA ILE A 46 -17.25 -18.03 6.11
C ILE A 46 -16.09 -17.61 7.01
N GLU A 47 -16.22 -16.51 7.75
CA GLU A 47 -15.19 -16.08 8.69
C GLU A 47 -14.98 -17.09 9.81
N ARG A 48 -16.05 -17.69 10.34
CA ARG A 48 -15.96 -18.78 11.31
C ARG A 48 -15.21 -19.97 10.71
N MET A 49 -15.58 -20.41 9.52
CA MET A 49 -14.89 -21.51 8.82
C MET A 49 -13.39 -21.23 8.62
N ILE A 50 -13.03 -20.02 8.18
CA ILE A 50 -11.62 -19.63 8.00
C ILE A 50 -10.88 -19.65 9.35
N ARG A 51 -11.49 -19.11 10.41
CA ARG A 51 -10.90 -19.10 11.75
C ARG A 51 -10.73 -20.51 12.32
N ASP A 52 -11.73 -21.36 12.18
CA ASP A 52 -11.67 -22.75 12.64
C ASP A 52 -10.61 -23.54 11.87
N ALA A 53 -10.47 -23.30 10.56
CA ALA A 53 -9.41 -23.90 9.74
C ALA A 53 -8.01 -23.47 10.22
N ILE A 54 -7.83 -22.20 10.56
CA ILE A 54 -6.58 -21.67 11.12
C ILE A 54 -6.27 -22.31 12.48
N LEU A 55 -7.26 -22.37 13.38
CA LEU A 55 -7.08 -22.89 14.74
C LEU A 55 -6.83 -24.40 14.78
N THR A 56 -7.52 -25.16 13.92
CA THR A 56 -7.34 -26.63 13.83
C THR A 56 -6.15 -27.03 12.95
N GLY A 57 -5.66 -26.11 12.12
CA GLY A 57 -4.58 -26.34 11.16
C GLY A 57 -4.99 -27.17 9.95
N LYS A 58 -6.29 -27.39 9.73
CA LYS A 58 -6.81 -28.13 8.59
C LYS A 58 -8.21 -27.66 8.18
N LEU A 59 -8.54 -27.78 6.90
CA LEU A 59 -9.88 -27.57 6.37
C LEU A 59 -10.26 -28.80 5.54
N GLU A 60 -11.34 -29.46 5.90
CA GLU A 60 -11.92 -30.54 5.09
C GLU A 60 -12.82 -29.93 4.02
N MET A 61 -12.64 -30.32 2.77
CA MET A 61 -13.41 -29.87 1.60
C MET A 61 -14.61 -30.79 1.35
N ARG A 62 -15.50 -30.45 0.40
CA ARG A 62 -16.69 -31.28 0.12
C ARG A 62 -16.38 -32.62 -0.53
N ASP A 63 -15.30 -32.69 -1.30
CA ASP A 63 -14.80 -33.91 -1.94
C ASP A 63 -14.06 -34.85 -0.98
N GLY A 64 -14.00 -34.51 0.32
CA GLY A 64 -13.26 -35.24 1.34
C GLY A 64 -11.77 -34.92 1.38
N THR A 65 -11.27 -34.04 0.51
CA THR A 65 -9.87 -33.61 0.58
C THR A 65 -9.61 -32.75 1.81
N VAL A 66 -8.47 -32.95 2.46
CA VAL A 66 -8.08 -32.19 3.65
C VAL A 66 -6.95 -31.23 3.29
N LEU A 67 -7.26 -29.94 3.23
CA LEU A 67 -6.27 -28.88 3.12
C LEU A 67 -5.55 -28.70 4.46
N LYS A 68 -4.23 -28.75 4.47
CA LYS A 68 -3.41 -28.49 5.66
C LYS A 68 -3.01 -27.01 5.68
N ILE A 69 -3.18 -26.35 6.81
CA ILE A 69 -2.88 -24.93 7.01
C ILE A 69 -2.15 -24.77 8.35
N LYS A 70 -0.93 -25.32 8.44
CA LYS A 70 -0.14 -25.36 9.68
C LYS A 70 1.27 -24.82 9.51
N LYS A 71 1.88 -25.02 8.34
CA LYS A 71 3.25 -24.63 8.05
C LYS A 71 3.29 -23.20 7.50
N PRO A 72 4.42 -22.48 7.63
CA PRO A 72 4.58 -21.15 7.05
C PRO A 72 4.27 -21.06 5.55
N GLU A 73 4.57 -22.13 4.80
CA GLU A 73 4.33 -22.28 3.36
C GLU A 73 2.83 -22.31 3.01
N ASP A 74 1.98 -22.74 3.95
CA ASP A 74 0.53 -22.88 3.73
C ASP A 74 -0.19 -21.52 3.70
N ILE A 75 0.52 -20.41 3.92
CA ILE A 75 -0.03 -19.05 3.86
C ILE A 75 -0.65 -18.73 2.50
N GLU A 76 -0.07 -19.24 1.42
CA GLU A 76 -0.58 -19.03 0.07
C GLU A 76 -1.95 -19.71 -0.10
N THR A 77 -2.09 -20.94 0.40
CA THR A 77 -3.37 -21.67 0.42
C THR A 77 -4.42 -20.92 1.23
N LEU A 78 -4.05 -20.37 2.39
CA LEU A 78 -4.94 -19.56 3.22
C LEU A 78 -5.37 -18.28 2.48
N CYS A 79 -4.44 -17.58 1.84
CA CYS A 79 -4.75 -16.37 1.07
C CYS A 79 -5.68 -16.67 -0.11
N ARG A 80 -5.49 -17.80 -0.81
CA ARG A 80 -6.39 -18.26 -1.89
C ARG A 80 -7.80 -18.56 -1.37
N LEU A 81 -7.92 -19.14 -0.17
CA LEU A 81 -9.20 -19.38 0.50
C LEU A 81 -9.90 -18.06 0.86
N ILE A 82 -9.16 -17.10 1.42
CA ILE A 82 -9.69 -15.79 1.84
C ILE A 82 -10.13 -14.94 0.63
N LEU A 83 -9.34 -14.95 -0.44
CA LEU A 83 -9.60 -14.16 -1.64
C LEU A 83 -10.53 -14.86 -2.64
N GLY A 84 -10.79 -16.16 -2.49
CA GLY A 84 -11.70 -16.89 -3.38
C GLY A 84 -11.20 -17.01 -4.82
N THR A 85 -9.94 -17.42 -5.01
CA THR A 85 -9.32 -17.51 -6.35
C THR A 85 -9.77 -18.74 -7.16
N LEU A 86 -9.84 -18.59 -8.49
CA LEU A 86 -10.34 -19.54 -9.52
C LEU A 86 -9.79 -20.98 -9.48
N HIS A 87 -8.69 -21.26 -8.79
CA HIS A 87 -8.03 -22.57 -8.81
C HIS A 87 -8.51 -23.54 -7.71
N MET A 88 -9.35 -23.10 -6.76
CA MET A 88 -9.92 -23.99 -5.75
C MET A 88 -11.28 -24.54 -6.23
N LYS A 89 -11.37 -25.86 -6.40
CA LYS A 89 -12.55 -26.58 -6.91
C LYS A 89 -13.59 -26.89 -5.81
N ASP A 90 -14.02 -25.88 -5.05
CA ASP A 90 -15.14 -26.02 -4.10
C ASP A 90 -15.96 -24.72 -4.00
N ASP A 91 -16.89 -24.53 -4.94
CA ASP A 91 -17.72 -23.32 -5.08
C ASP A 91 -18.52 -22.98 -3.82
N ALA A 92 -18.70 -23.93 -2.91
CA ALA A 92 -19.49 -23.73 -1.71
C ALA A 92 -18.66 -23.42 -0.46
N LYS A 93 -17.36 -23.69 -0.47
CA LYS A 93 -16.42 -23.31 0.60
C LYS A 93 -15.52 -22.15 0.19
N VAL A 94 -15.42 -21.85 -1.11
CA VAL A 94 -14.56 -20.80 -1.65
C VAL A 94 -15.43 -19.59 -2.02
N TYR A 95 -15.42 -18.58 -1.14
CA TYR A 95 -16.07 -17.30 -1.39
C TYR A 95 -15.07 -16.17 -1.37
N HIS A 96 -15.21 -15.23 -2.30
CA HIS A 96 -14.43 -13.99 -2.28
C HIS A 96 -14.92 -13.10 -1.12
N LEU A 97 -14.33 -13.26 0.06
CA LEU A 97 -14.79 -12.60 1.30
C LEU A 97 -14.89 -11.08 1.16
N MET A 98 -13.93 -10.45 0.47
CA MET A 98 -13.96 -9.01 0.19
C MET A 98 -15.20 -8.60 -0.60
N THR A 99 -15.68 -9.43 -1.54
CA THR A 99 -16.86 -9.11 -2.36
C THR A 99 -18.12 -9.14 -1.50
N LEU A 100 -18.23 -10.12 -0.59
CA LEU A 100 -19.34 -10.16 0.38
C LEU A 100 -19.29 -8.98 1.36
N LEU A 101 -18.10 -8.65 1.86
CA LEU A 101 -17.90 -7.48 2.73
C LEU A 101 -18.29 -6.18 2.03
N LYS A 102 -17.90 -6.00 0.76
CA LYS A 102 -18.32 -4.84 -0.05
C LYS A 102 -19.84 -4.81 -0.19
N LYS A 103 -20.48 -5.90 -0.60
CA LYS A 103 -21.95 -6.02 -0.71
C LYS A 103 -22.68 -5.66 0.59
N MET A 104 -22.14 -6.09 1.73
CA MET A 104 -22.71 -5.77 3.05
C MET A 104 -22.67 -4.26 3.32
N ILE A 105 -21.59 -3.59 2.92
CA ILE A 105 -21.37 -2.16 3.17
C ILE A 105 -22.00 -1.28 2.09
N THR A 106 -22.30 -1.81 0.90
CA THR A 106 -23.00 -1.08 -0.19
C THR A 106 -24.23 -0.36 0.34
N TYR A 107 -24.38 0.89 -0.06
CA TYR A 107 -25.40 1.80 0.48
C TYR A 107 -26.21 2.49 -0.63
N ASN A 108 -26.22 1.88 -1.81
CA ASN A 108 -27.00 2.32 -2.97
C ASN A 108 -28.50 2.23 -2.66
N LYS A 109 -29.25 3.23 -3.10
CA LYS A 109 -30.71 3.30 -2.90
C LYS A 109 -31.52 3.01 -4.16
N TYR A 110 -30.93 3.21 -5.33
CA TYR A 110 -31.56 3.03 -6.63
C TYR A 110 -30.57 2.40 -7.60
N ASN A 111 -31.07 1.89 -8.73
CA ASN A 111 -30.24 1.29 -9.79
C ASN A 111 -29.29 0.21 -9.23
N VAL A 112 -29.88 -0.85 -8.66
CA VAL A 112 -29.14 -1.98 -8.05
C VAL A 112 -29.12 -3.23 -8.94
N ASN A 113 -29.70 -3.14 -10.15
CA ASN A 113 -29.75 -4.26 -11.09
C ASN A 113 -28.39 -4.46 -11.76
N THR A 114 -28.18 -5.66 -12.30
CA THR A 114 -26.91 -6.09 -12.92
C THR A 114 -26.32 -5.10 -13.93
N TYR A 115 -27.18 -4.44 -14.72
CA TYR A 115 -26.75 -3.54 -15.80
C TYR A 115 -26.86 -2.06 -15.46
N THR A 116 -27.61 -1.69 -14.41
CA THR A 116 -27.79 -0.28 -14.03
C THR A 116 -27.01 0.10 -12.78
N TYR A 117 -26.28 -0.85 -12.18
CA TYR A 117 -25.55 -0.64 -10.94
C TYR A 117 -24.70 0.64 -10.92
N ILE A 118 -25.01 1.54 -9.99
CA ILE A 118 -24.18 2.72 -9.73
C ILE A 118 -23.06 2.33 -8.75
N PRO A 119 -21.78 2.35 -9.16
CA PRO A 119 -20.69 1.98 -8.27
C PRO A 119 -20.51 2.98 -7.13
N THR A 120 -20.29 2.44 -5.93
CA THR A 120 -19.76 3.18 -4.79
C THR A 120 -18.26 3.40 -4.97
N ALA A 121 -17.67 4.27 -4.14
CA ALA A 121 -16.21 4.42 -4.11
C ALA A 121 -15.49 3.09 -3.76
N LEU A 122 -16.12 2.18 -3.01
CA LEU A 122 -15.50 0.90 -2.63
C LEU A 122 -15.45 -0.13 -3.79
N ASP A 123 -16.28 0.05 -4.81
CA ASP A 123 -16.43 -0.94 -5.88
C ASP A 123 -15.30 -0.87 -6.91
N MET A 124 -14.74 0.31 -7.14
CA MET A 124 -13.69 0.53 -8.13
C MET A 124 -12.30 0.62 -7.49
N VAL A 125 -11.30 -0.04 -8.08
CA VAL A 125 -9.92 -0.04 -7.56
C VAL A 125 -9.29 1.36 -7.59
N GLN A 126 -9.73 2.21 -8.53
CA GLN A 126 -9.26 3.57 -8.70
C GLN A 126 -9.75 4.52 -7.59
N THR A 127 -10.84 4.19 -6.89
CA THR A 127 -11.49 5.08 -5.91
C THR A 127 -11.57 4.48 -4.51
N CYS A 128 -11.39 3.17 -4.34
CA CYS A 128 -11.60 2.48 -3.06
C CYS A 128 -10.71 2.98 -1.93
N LEU A 129 -9.45 3.35 -2.22
CA LEU A 129 -8.50 3.86 -1.23
C LEU A 129 -8.91 5.19 -0.61
N ARG A 130 -9.83 5.93 -1.25
CA ARG A 130 -10.34 7.21 -0.75
C ARG A 130 -11.35 7.05 0.39
N ASP A 131 -12.04 5.92 0.46
CA ASP A 131 -13.03 5.66 1.50
C ASP A 131 -12.35 5.05 2.74
N PRO A 132 -12.48 5.67 3.94
CA PRO A 132 -11.90 5.14 5.18
C PRO A 132 -12.29 3.68 5.49
N VAL A 133 -13.48 3.26 5.08
CA VAL A 133 -13.97 1.91 5.32
C VAL A 133 -13.23 0.86 4.53
N PHE A 134 -12.62 1.21 3.39
CA PHE A 134 -11.74 0.30 2.67
C PHE A 134 -10.62 -0.20 3.58
N TRP A 135 -9.97 0.71 4.32
CA TRP A 135 -8.90 0.38 5.26
C TRP A 135 -9.39 -0.48 6.43
N MET A 136 -10.61 -0.24 6.91
CA MET A 136 -11.24 -1.07 7.94
C MET A 136 -11.51 -2.49 7.44
N LEU A 137 -11.98 -2.64 6.20
CA LEU A 137 -12.20 -3.93 5.55
C LEU A 137 -10.89 -4.68 5.34
N MET A 138 -9.87 -3.99 4.81
CA MET A 138 -8.54 -4.57 4.62
C MET A 138 -7.95 -5.03 5.94
N LYS A 139 -8.04 -4.22 7.01
CA LYS A 139 -7.58 -4.62 8.35
C LYS A 139 -8.27 -5.90 8.84
N ARG A 140 -9.60 -5.99 8.70
CA ARG A 140 -10.35 -7.19 9.09
C ARG A 140 -9.92 -8.45 8.31
N MET A 141 -9.60 -8.30 7.03
CA MET A 141 -9.09 -9.40 6.21
C MET A 141 -7.69 -9.83 6.68
N THR A 142 -6.81 -8.84 6.89
CA THR A 142 -5.45 -9.06 7.38
C THR A 142 -5.44 -9.68 8.78
N ASP A 143 -6.42 -9.39 9.64
CA ASP A 143 -6.53 -9.99 10.98
C ASP A 143 -6.60 -11.53 10.94
N ASN A 144 -7.21 -12.13 9.91
CA ASN A 144 -7.22 -13.60 9.73
C ASN A 144 -5.80 -14.12 9.42
N VAL A 145 -5.05 -13.41 8.57
CA VAL A 145 -3.66 -13.76 8.25
C VAL A 145 -2.76 -13.57 9.47
N VAL A 146 -2.97 -12.49 10.24
CA VAL A 146 -2.25 -12.22 11.48
C VAL A 146 -2.53 -13.31 12.52
N LEU A 147 -3.79 -13.77 12.64
CA LEU A 147 -4.13 -14.89 13.52
C LEU A 147 -3.33 -16.15 13.14
N PHE A 148 -3.28 -16.49 11.86
CA PHE A 148 -2.47 -17.61 11.38
C PHE A 148 -0.97 -17.42 11.72
N LYS A 149 -0.41 -16.24 11.47
CA LYS A 149 0.98 -15.92 11.79
C LYS A 149 1.30 -16.00 13.30
N LYS A 150 0.33 -15.73 14.18
CA LYS A 150 0.48 -15.88 15.63
C LYS A 150 0.58 -17.33 16.09
N LEU A 151 0.02 -18.28 15.33
CA LEU A 151 0.11 -19.72 15.65
C LEU A 151 1.43 -20.34 15.16
N LEU A 152 2.17 -19.63 14.30
CA LEU A 152 3.49 -20.08 13.87
C LEU A 152 4.51 -19.85 15.00
N PRO A 153 5.53 -20.72 15.11
CA PRO A 153 6.61 -20.49 16.05
C PRO A 153 7.35 -19.19 15.70
N ALA A 154 7.69 -18.44 16.75
CA ALA A 154 8.62 -17.33 16.68
C ALA A 154 9.97 -17.80 16.15
N TYR A 155 10.67 -16.94 15.42
CA TYR A 155 11.98 -17.26 14.89
C TYR A 155 12.99 -17.56 16.00
N THR A 156 13.81 -18.58 15.78
CA THR A 156 14.95 -18.86 16.66
C THR A 156 16.10 -17.90 16.36
N ARG A 157 17.07 -17.79 17.28
CA ARG A 157 18.26 -16.98 17.05
C ARG A 157 19.01 -17.43 15.78
N ASP A 158 19.12 -18.74 15.57
CA ASP A 158 19.86 -19.31 14.44
C ASP A 158 19.17 -19.06 13.09
N GLU A 159 17.83 -18.94 13.08
CA GLU A 159 17.07 -18.55 11.89
C GLU A 159 17.24 -17.06 11.53
N LEU A 160 17.59 -16.23 12.52
CA LEU A 160 17.78 -14.80 12.37
C LEU A 160 19.26 -14.41 12.13
N ASP A 161 20.17 -15.20 12.69
CA ASP A 161 21.60 -14.93 12.68
C ASP A 161 22.19 -15.15 11.30
N PHE A 162 23.15 -14.30 10.95
CA PHE A 162 23.99 -14.48 9.77
C PHE A 162 25.45 -14.59 10.22
N PRO A 163 25.94 -15.82 10.48
CA PRO A 163 27.28 -16.02 11.01
C PRO A 163 28.37 -15.40 10.13
N GLY A 164 29.24 -14.61 10.75
CA GLY A 164 30.31 -13.87 10.10
C GLY A 164 29.86 -12.61 9.36
N VAL A 165 28.66 -12.09 9.65
CA VAL A 165 28.18 -10.79 9.15
C VAL A 165 27.67 -9.95 10.32
N LYS A 166 28.15 -8.71 10.42
CA LYS A 166 27.77 -7.77 11.47
C LYS A 166 27.47 -6.40 10.89
N VAL A 167 26.32 -5.83 11.24
CA VAL A 167 25.98 -4.44 10.94
C VAL A 167 26.52 -3.56 12.07
N GLU A 168 27.58 -2.80 11.78
CA GLU A 168 28.20 -1.93 12.79
C GLU A 168 27.39 -0.65 12.97
N ASN A 169 27.06 -0.01 11.85
CA ASN A 169 26.46 1.30 11.81
C ASN A 169 25.37 1.38 10.74
N PHE A 170 24.35 2.17 11.04
CA PHE A 170 23.26 2.46 10.12
C PHE A 170 22.82 3.91 10.30
N MET A 171 23.07 4.70 9.26
CA MET A 171 22.82 6.14 9.23
C MET A 171 21.96 6.50 8.04
N THR A 172 21.24 7.61 8.17
CA THR A 172 20.43 8.18 7.11
C THR A 172 20.65 9.69 7.05
N ASP A 173 20.52 10.26 5.86
CA ASP A 173 20.48 11.71 5.69
C ASP A 173 19.22 12.31 6.34
N LYS A 174 19.14 13.65 6.33
CA LYS A 174 17.97 14.35 6.84
C LYS A 174 16.73 14.02 6.01
N LEU A 175 15.75 13.38 6.64
CA LEU A 175 14.47 13.03 6.03
C LEU A 175 13.53 14.24 6.05
N VAL A 176 13.15 14.74 4.87
CA VAL A 176 12.30 15.93 4.74
C VAL A 176 11.22 15.67 3.71
N THR A 177 9.98 15.86 4.13
CA THR A 177 8.79 15.85 3.28
C THR A 177 8.29 17.26 3.01
N PHE A 178 7.58 17.43 1.91
CA PHE A 178 6.94 18.67 1.49
C PHE A 178 5.79 18.36 0.53
N PHE A 179 4.93 19.33 0.22
CA PHE A 179 3.98 19.19 -0.87
C PHE A 179 4.57 19.75 -2.16
N ASP A 180 4.38 19.09 -3.29
CA ASP A 180 4.68 19.65 -4.60
C ASP A 180 3.42 19.82 -5.44
N GLU A 181 3.44 20.77 -6.36
CA GLU A 181 2.39 20.90 -7.37
C GLU A 181 2.72 19.97 -8.54
N MET A 182 1.75 19.13 -8.89
CA MET A 182 1.79 18.19 -10.00
C MET A 182 0.63 18.46 -10.95
N ASP A 183 0.96 18.54 -12.23
CA ASP A 183 0.01 18.75 -13.31
C ASP A 183 -0.36 17.40 -13.95
N MET A 184 -1.66 17.17 -14.09
CA MET A 184 -2.24 15.97 -14.69
C MET A 184 -3.07 16.34 -15.90
N ASP A 185 -2.80 15.70 -17.04
CA ASP A 185 -3.64 15.81 -18.23
C ASP A 185 -5.01 15.18 -17.98
N ILE A 186 -6.06 16.00 -18.06
CA ILE A 186 -7.47 15.61 -17.89
C ILE A 186 -8.26 15.77 -19.19
N THR A 187 -7.60 15.93 -20.33
CA THR A 187 -8.26 16.18 -21.62
C THR A 187 -9.30 15.10 -21.95
N ASN A 188 -8.99 13.83 -21.63
CA ASN A 188 -9.89 12.69 -21.84
C ASN A 188 -11.14 12.68 -20.94
N ALA A 189 -11.22 13.56 -19.94
CA ALA A 189 -12.40 13.70 -19.09
C ALA A 189 -13.45 14.64 -19.71
N LEU A 190 -13.12 15.36 -20.79
CA LEU A 190 -14.03 16.26 -21.49
C LEU A 190 -14.59 15.60 -22.75
N TYR A 191 -15.76 16.07 -23.17
CA TYR A 191 -16.33 15.71 -24.47
C TYR A 191 -15.66 16.52 -25.58
N LEU A 192 -15.35 15.83 -26.67
CA LEU A 192 -14.88 16.44 -27.90
C LEU A 192 -16.05 17.08 -28.64
N ASP A 193 -15.81 18.20 -29.33
CA ASP A 193 -16.80 18.75 -30.26
C ASP A 193 -16.88 17.92 -31.57
N GLU A 194 -17.85 18.21 -32.44
CA GLU A 194 -18.04 17.43 -33.68
C GLU A 194 -16.81 17.44 -34.61
N ALA A 195 -16.02 18.51 -34.60
CA ALA A 195 -14.83 18.63 -35.43
C ALA A 195 -13.66 17.84 -34.82
N GLU A 196 -13.47 17.91 -33.51
CA GLU A 196 -12.50 17.15 -32.74
C GLU A 196 -12.80 15.65 -32.76
N MET A 197 -14.08 15.25 -32.70
CA MET A 197 -14.51 13.85 -32.84
C MET A 197 -14.11 13.27 -34.20
N LYS A 198 -14.26 14.04 -35.29
CA LYS A 198 -13.81 13.61 -36.64
C LYS A 198 -12.30 13.43 -36.74
N LYS A 199 -11.53 14.19 -35.95
CA LYS A 199 -10.06 14.09 -35.88
C LYS A 199 -9.58 13.09 -34.82
N GLU A 200 -10.49 12.52 -34.03
CA GLU A 200 -10.21 11.68 -32.86
C GLU A 200 -9.22 12.30 -31.87
N LYS A 201 -9.15 13.63 -31.82
CA LYS A 201 -8.13 14.36 -31.06
C LYS A 201 -8.65 15.72 -30.63
N SER A 202 -8.45 16.06 -29.35
CA SER A 202 -8.74 17.41 -28.86
C SER A 202 -7.68 18.41 -29.33
N ASP A 203 -8.15 19.56 -29.79
CA ASP A 203 -7.35 20.70 -30.18
C ASP A 203 -6.77 21.43 -28.94
N MET A 204 -7.42 21.32 -27.77
CA MET A 204 -6.97 21.90 -26.51
C MET A 204 -6.31 20.88 -25.57
N LEU A 205 -5.42 21.35 -24.69
CA LEU A 205 -4.87 20.57 -23.58
C LEU A 205 -5.48 21.07 -22.28
N MET A 206 -6.10 20.16 -21.53
CA MET A 206 -6.75 20.48 -20.27
C MET A 206 -5.98 19.83 -19.12
N VAL A 207 -5.59 20.64 -18.15
CA VAL A 207 -4.68 20.22 -17.08
C VAL A 207 -5.31 20.51 -15.73
N ALA A 208 -5.32 19.51 -14.85
CA ALA A 208 -5.61 19.68 -13.42
C ALA A 208 -4.30 19.77 -12.64
N ARG A 209 -4.15 20.82 -11.82
CA ARG A 209 -3.03 20.95 -10.89
C ARG A 209 -3.43 20.46 -9.51
N GLN A 210 -2.66 19.54 -8.94
CA GLN A 210 -2.90 19.00 -7.61
C GLN A 210 -1.64 19.10 -6.74
N ARG A 211 -1.83 19.44 -5.47
CA ARG A 211 -0.77 19.33 -4.44
C ARG A 211 -0.64 17.88 -3.97
N ARG A 212 0.57 17.33 -4.05
CA ARG A 212 0.85 15.94 -3.67
C ARG A 212 2.04 15.88 -2.72
N LEU A 213 2.02 14.94 -1.78
CA LEU A 213 3.14 14.72 -0.88
C LEU A 213 4.37 14.28 -1.70
N ASN A 214 5.53 14.78 -1.32
CA ASN A 214 6.83 14.43 -1.85
C ASN A 214 7.92 14.52 -0.75
N HIS A 215 9.14 14.09 -1.06
CA HIS A 215 10.29 14.16 -0.16
C HIS A 215 11.58 14.54 -0.92
N HIS A 216 12.57 15.07 -0.19
CA HIS A 216 13.91 15.24 -0.75
C HIS A 216 14.59 13.87 -0.87
N ASN A 217 15.44 13.70 -1.87
CA ASN A 217 16.28 12.51 -1.97
C ASN A 217 17.15 12.39 -0.73
N PHE A 218 17.31 11.17 -0.24
CA PHE A 218 18.12 10.84 0.92
C PHE A 218 18.91 9.57 0.66
N LYS A 219 20.07 9.45 1.30
CA LYS A 219 20.89 8.24 1.25
C LYS A 219 20.84 7.48 2.56
N LEU A 220 20.84 6.17 2.44
CA LEU A 220 21.07 5.24 3.54
C LEU A 220 22.53 4.77 3.49
N THR A 221 23.24 4.89 4.61
CA THR A 221 24.61 4.40 4.75
C THR A 221 24.63 3.27 5.77
N ILE A 222 25.01 2.07 5.32
CA ILE A 222 25.01 0.84 6.12
C ILE A 222 26.44 0.29 6.13
N ASP A 223 27.07 0.29 7.30
CA ASP A 223 28.40 -0.28 7.49
C ASP A 223 28.28 -1.74 7.96
N VAL A 224 28.77 -2.66 7.14
CA VAL A 224 28.69 -4.10 7.35
C VAL A 224 30.09 -4.69 7.35
N VAL A 225 30.45 -5.44 8.40
CA VAL A 225 31.67 -6.24 8.44
C VAL A 225 31.33 -7.67 8.12
N SER A 226 32.07 -8.30 7.20
CA SER A 226 31.91 -9.71 6.86
C SER A 226 33.22 -10.47 6.91
N ASP A 227 33.18 -11.70 7.43
CA ASP A 227 34.35 -12.59 7.48
C ASP A 227 34.60 -13.30 6.14
N LYS A 228 33.62 -13.30 5.23
CA LYS A 228 33.67 -14.04 3.97
C LYS A 228 32.99 -13.27 2.85
N THR A 229 33.43 -13.51 1.61
CA THR A 229 32.73 -12.98 0.44
C THR A 229 31.44 -13.78 0.20
N VAL A 230 30.27 -13.14 0.29
CA VAL A 230 28.97 -13.80 0.21
C VAL A 230 27.87 -12.88 -0.33
N ASP A 231 26.95 -13.43 -1.12
CA ASP A 231 25.75 -12.71 -1.55
C ASP A 231 24.76 -12.61 -0.39
N ALA A 232 24.30 -11.39 -0.11
CA ALA A 232 23.36 -11.09 0.97
C ALA A 232 22.15 -10.29 0.44
N VAL A 233 21.02 -10.42 1.14
CA VAL A 233 19.85 -9.57 0.97
C VAL A 233 19.81 -8.56 2.11
N VAL A 234 19.85 -7.28 1.77
CA VAL A 234 19.68 -6.18 2.71
C VAL A 234 18.22 -5.74 2.67
N ARG A 235 17.55 -5.70 3.82
CA ARG A 235 16.18 -5.20 3.96
C ARG A 235 16.14 -4.01 4.89
N VAL A 236 15.39 -2.99 4.51
CA VAL A 236 15.21 -1.78 5.32
C VAL A 236 13.73 -1.55 5.57
N PHE A 237 13.39 -1.33 6.84
CA PHE A 237 12.04 -1.05 7.31
C PHE A 237 11.98 0.31 8.00
N LEU A 238 10.82 0.96 7.92
CA LEU A 238 10.49 2.18 8.62
C LEU A 238 9.20 1.97 9.42
N GLY A 239 9.20 2.37 10.69
CA GLY A 239 8.00 2.28 11.52
C GLY A 239 7.97 3.29 12.67
N PRO A 240 6.86 3.34 13.42
CA PRO A 240 6.67 4.30 14.50
C PRO A 240 7.56 3.97 15.70
N LYS A 241 8.05 5.02 16.39
CA LYS A 241 8.75 4.88 17.68
C LYS A 241 7.77 4.92 18.86
N TYR A 242 6.75 5.76 18.75
CA TYR A 242 5.77 6.00 19.80
C TYR A 242 4.37 5.67 19.29
N ASP A 243 3.52 5.21 20.21
CA ASP A 243 2.11 5.01 19.93
C ASP A 243 1.37 6.36 19.84
N CYS A 244 0.07 6.26 19.63
CA CYS A 244 -0.78 7.42 19.49
C CYS A 244 -0.99 8.22 20.80
N MET A 245 -0.65 7.64 21.96
CA MET A 245 -0.64 8.30 23.26
C MET A 245 0.76 8.84 23.64
N GLY A 246 1.77 8.66 22.78
CA GLY A 246 3.14 9.09 23.03
C GLY A 246 3.97 8.12 23.88
N LYS A 247 3.50 6.88 24.09
CA LYS A 247 4.25 5.84 24.80
C LYS A 247 5.20 5.14 23.84
N LEU A 248 6.40 4.79 24.32
CA LEU A 248 7.35 4.00 23.55
C LEU A 248 6.75 2.62 23.22
N MET A 249 6.78 2.23 21.95
CA MET A 249 6.23 0.95 21.48
C MET A 249 7.25 -0.17 21.63
N ASP A 250 6.79 -1.30 22.16
CA ASP A 250 7.56 -2.55 22.09
C ASP A 250 7.65 -3.05 20.64
N ILE A 251 8.67 -3.86 20.33
CA ILE A 251 8.85 -4.38 18.96
C ILE A 251 7.66 -5.25 18.54
N ASN A 252 7.06 -6.03 19.46
CA ASN A 252 5.87 -6.81 19.14
C ASN A 252 4.64 -5.95 18.82
N ASP A 253 4.51 -4.80 19.48
CA ASP A 253 3.39 -3.89 19.25
C ASP A 253 3.51 -3.20 17.88
N LYS A 254 4.73 -2.77 17.52
CA LYS A 254 4.96 -2.04 16.26
C LYS A 254 5.31 -2.93 15.08
N ARG A 255 5.57 -4.24 15.23
CA ARG A 255 6.04 -5.12 14.14
C ARG A 255 5.14 -5.05 12.89
N LEU A 256 3.82 -4.97 13.09
CA LEU A 256 2.85 -4.89 12.00
C LEU A 256 2.77 -3.50 11.36
N ASP A 257 3.33 -2.49 12.04
CA ASP A 257 3.43 -1.11 11.57
C ASP A 257 4.81 -0.80 10.96
N MET A 258 5.72 -1.80 10.91
CA MET A 258 7.02 -1.69 10.23
C MET A 258 6.81 -1.92 8.72
N VAL A 259 6.96 -0.86 7.94
CA VAL A 259 6.82 -0.90 6.47
C VAL A 259 8.19 -1.11 5.84
N GLU A 260 8.31 -2.14 5.00
CA GLU A 260 9.49 -2.37 4.17
C GLU A 260 9.63 -1.27 3.12
N ILE A 261 10.70 -0.48 3.19
CA ILE A 261 10.97 0.64 2.27
C ILE A 261 11.93 0.26 1.15
N ASP A 262 12.87 -0.66 1.38
CA ASP A 262 13.74 -1.19 0.34
C ASP A 262 14.22 -2.60 0.69
N SER A 263 14.51 -3.36 -0.34
CA SER A 263 15.18 -4.64 -0.27
C SER A 263 16.01 -4.83 -1.52
N PHE A 264 17.24 -5.32 -1.38
CA PHE A 264 18.16 -5.52 -2.51
C PHE A 264 19.23 -6.56 -2.21
N ILE A 265 19.76 -7.17 -3.27
CA ILE A 265 20.90 -8.08 -3.19
C ILE A 265 22.19 -7.25 -3.21
N TYR A 266 23.12 -7.59 -2.33
CA TYR A 266 24.44 -7.00 -2.26
C TYR A 266 25.49 -8.10 -2.06
N LYS A 267 26.57 -8.04 -2.83
CA LYS A 267 27.70 -8.96 -2.67
C LYS A 267 28.65 -8.39 -1.62
N LEU A 268 28.66 -8.98 -0.43
CA LEU A 268 29.58 -8.59 0.64
C LEU A 268 30.98 -9.12 0.31
N GLU A 269 32.00 -8.31 0.50
CA GLU A 269 33.41 -8.69 0.46
C GLU A 269 33.93 -8.94 1.88
N THR A 270 35.02 -9.69 2.00
CA THR A 270 35.67 -9.92 3.30
C THR A 270 36.24 -8.60 3.84
N GLY A 271 35.95 -8.29 5.11
CA GLY A 271 36.33 -7.06 5.78
C GLY A 271 35.16 -6.08 5.90
N LYS A 272 35.46 -4.78 5.86
CA LYS A 272 34.48 -3.70 6.03
C LYS A 272 33.87 -3.30 4.69
N ASN A 273 32.55 -3.31 4.61
CA ASN A 273 31.74 -2.90 3.47
C ASN A 273 30.91 -1.69 3.88
N THR A 274 30.96 -0.60 3.11
CA THR A 274 30.09 0.56 3.31
C THR A 274 29.11 0.64 2.15
N ILE A 275 27.85 0.30 2.42
CA ILE A 275 26.78 0.29 1.43
C ILE A 275 26.10 1.66 1.47
N VAL A 276 26.13 2.39 0.34
CA VAL A 276 25.44 3.68 0.18
C VAL A 276 24.30 3.48 -0.79
N ARG A 277 23.05 3.64 -0.32
CA ARG A 277 21.83 3.40 -1.09
C ARG A 277 21.02 4.67 -1.22
N ASP A 278 20.81 5.15 -2.45
CA ASP A 278 19.97 6.31 -2.71
C ASP A 278 18.47 5.91 -2.71
N SER A 279 17.63 6.75 -2.11
CA SER A 279 16.18 6.68 -2.20
C SER A 279 15.63 6.46 -3.62
N MET A 280 16.30 6.98 -4.66
CA MET A 280 15.88 6.83 -6.06
C MET A 280 16.13 5.44 -6.63
N GLU A 281 17.03 4.66 -6.03
CA GLU A 281 17.36 3.31 -6.49
C GLU A 281 16.52 2.24 -5.80
N MET A 282 15.72 2.61 -4.79
CA MET A 282 14.92 1.69 -4.00
C MET A 282 13.94 0.90 -4.88
N HIS A 283 13.83 -0.40 -4.60
CA HIS A 283 13.01 -1.29 -5.40
C HIS A 283 11.52 -1.14 -5.10
N ASN A 284 10.68 -1.59 -6.05
CA ASN A 284 9.22 -1.47 -6.00
C ASN A 284 8.69 -0.03 -5.94
N MET A 285 9.55 0.96 -6.22
CA MET A 285 9.15 2.35 -6.30
C MET A 285 8.89 2.74 -7.76
N ILE A 286 7.80 3.48 -7.99
CA ILE A 286 7.52 4.08 -9.29
C ILE A 286 7.60 5.60 -9.21
N GLY A 287 8.27 6.18 -10.20
CA GLY A 287 8.24 7.61 -10.44
C GLY A 287 6.88 8.07 -10.95
N ASP A 288 6.76 9.37 -11.22
CA ASP A 288 5.54 9.91 -11.80
C ASP A 288 5.34 9.42 -13.22
N ARG A 289 4.06 9.17 -13.54
CA ARG A 289 3.67 8.78 -14.89
C ARG A 289 3.70 10.01 -15.79
N THR A 290 4.38 9.86 -16.91
CA THR A 290 4.33 10.83 -18.01
C THR A 290 2.93 10.86 -18.62
N TRP A 291 2.54 12.00 -19.18
CA TRP A 291 1.27 12.13 -19.88
C TRP A 291 1.23 11.28 -21.13
N THR A 292 0.05 10.71 -21.42
CA THR A 292 -0.18 9.84 -22.57
C THR A 292 0.17 10.53 -23.89
N ARG A 293 -0.12 11.84 -24.04
CA ARG A 293 0.22 12.62 -25.24
C ARG A 293 1.73 12.63 -25.51
N LYS A 294 2.55 12.90 -24.48
CA LYS A 294 4.03 12.86 -24.60
C LYS A 294 4.54 11.45 -24.94
N MET A 295 3.85 10.42 -24.48
CA MET A 295 4.20 9.03 -24.80
C MET A 295 3.90 8.70 -26.26
N PHE A 296 2.77 9.15 -26.80
CA PHE A 296 2.47 9.00 -28.23
C PHE A 296 3.49 9.74 -29.10
N ASP A 297 3.80 10.99 -28.78
CA ASP A 297 4.80 11.78 -29.52
C ASP A 297 6.18 11.08 -29.53
N ARG A 298 6.60 10.52 -28.38
CA ARG A 298 7.85 9.76 -28.28
C ARG A 298 7.82 8.47 -29.11
N SER A 299 6.73 7.70 -29.03
CA SER A 299 6.60 6.47 -29.81
C SER A 299 6.59 6.73 -31.33
N LEU A 300 6.02 7.87 -31.75
CA LEU A 300 6.03 8.32 -33.15
C LEU A 300 7.45 8.71 -33.60
N VAL A 301 8.21 9.42 -32.77
CA VAL A 301 9.63 9.75 -33.04
C VAL A 301 10.51 8.50 -33.10
N GLU A 302 10.27 7.50 -32.24
CA GLU A 302 11.02 6.24 -32.23
C GLU A 302 10.71 5.38 -33.47
N THR A 303 9.46 5.37 -33.93
CA THR A 303 9.02 4.68 -35.17
C THR A 303 9.63 5.30 -36.44
N LEU A 304 10.03 6.58 -36.38
CA LEU A 304 10.48 7.37 -37.53
C LEU A 304 12.02 7.48 -37.70
N GLY A 305 12.86 6.88 -36.83
CA GLY A 305 14.25 6.62 -37.27
C GLY A 305 15.42 6.49 -36.28
N SER A 306 15.28 6.63 -34.96
CA SER A 306 16.49 6.65 -34.09
C SER A 306 16.32 6.17 -32.64
N GLY A 307 15.24 5.46 -32.30
CA GLY A 307 14.94 5.06 -30.91
C GLY A 307 15.13 3.57 -30.64
N ASP A 308 15.83 3.22 -29.56
CA ASP A 308 15.92 1.83 -29.10
C ASP A 308 14.59 1.42 -28.42
N HIS A 309 13.76 0.63 -29.13
CA HIS A 309 12.45 0.15 -28.67
C HIS A 309 12.49 -0.50 -27.27
N THR A 310 13.64 -1.06 -26.88
CA THR A 310 13.84 -1.72 -25.59
C THR A 310 13.71 -0.77 -24.39
N VAL A 311 14.05 0.51 -24.57
CA VAL A 311 14.04 1.51 -23.49
C VAL A 311 12.62 1.92 -23.12
N THR A 312 11.75 2.11 -24.12
CA THR A 312 10.35 2.50 -23.91
C THR A 312 9.54 1.35 -23.32
N GLU A 313 9.73 0.10 -23.79
CA GLU A 313 9.14 -1.07 -23.14
C GLU A 313 9.63 -1.27 -21.71
N ALA A 314 10.94 -1.15 -21.46
CA ALA A 314 11.51 -1.29 -20.12
C ALA A 314 11.02 -0.21 -19.14
N TRP A 315 10.82 1.03 -19.60
CA TRP A 315 10.22 2.09 -18.81
C TRP A 315 8.74 1.81 -18.52
N TRP A 316 7.98 1.40 -19.54
CA TRP A 316 6.56 1.08 -19.38
C TRP A 316 6.37 -0.12 -18.43
N HIS A 317 7.28 -1.10 -18.46
CA HIS A 317 7.25 -2.20 -17.50
C HIS A 317 7.56 -1.75 -16.08
N ARG A 318 8.59 -0.92 -15.89
CA ARG A 318 8.95 -0.38 -14.57
C ARG A 318 7.88 0.55 -13.98
N ALA A 319 7.10 1.26 -14.81
CA ALA A 319 6.13 2.25 -14.35
C ALA A 319 4.70 1.71 -14.09
N ARG A 320 4.42 0.42 -14.35
CA ARG A 320 3.08 -0.16 -14.19
C ARG A 320 2.71 -0.42 -12.74
N THR A 321 3.58 -1.10 -12.00
CA THR A 321 3.27 -1.60 -10.67
C THR A 321 4.37 -1.25 -9.68
N GLY A 322 4.02 -0.49 -8.65
CA GLY A 322 4.87 -0.19 -7.53
C GLY A 322 4.27 0.91 -6.68
N PHE A 323 4.90 1.18 -5.55
CA PHE A 323 4.49 2.24 -4.65
C PHE A 323 5.05 3.58 -5.15
N PRO A 324 4.27 4.67 -5.21
CA PRO A 324 4.79 5.94 -5.69
C PRO A 324 5.95 6.45 -4.84
N HIS A 325 7.09 6.70 -5.47
CA HIS A 325 8.33 7.10 -4.81
C HIS A 325 8.14 8.32 -3.90
N ARG A 326 7.43 9.34 -4.39
CA ARG A 326 7.00 10.53 -3.64
C ARG A 326 6.29 10.26 -2.30
N MET A 327 5.68 9.08 -2.12
CA MET A 327 4.98 8.69 -0.88
C MET A 327 5.79 7.74 0.01
N LEU A 328 7.05 7.47 -0.33
CA LEU A 328 7.96 6.59 0.41
C LEU A 328 8.04 6.92 1.91
N LEU A 329 8.02 8.21 2.24
CA LEU A 329 8.01 8.70 3.61
C LEU A 329 6.60 9.19 3.99
N PRO A 330 6.14 8.90 5.21
CA PRO A 330 4.95 9.55 5.73
C PRO A 330 5.20 11.05 5.92
N MET A 331 4.12 11.84 5.88
CA MET A 331 4.20 13.28 6.14
C MET A 331 4.81 13.54 7.53
N GLY A 332 5.89 14.31 7.55
CA GLY A 332 6.61 14.65 8.79
C GLY A 332 5.88 15.68 9.64
N ARG A 333 6.58 16.19 10.67
CA ARG A 333 6.16 17.36 11.46
C ARG A 333 7.20 18.47 11.34
N ARG A 334 6.83 19.73 11.54
CA ARG A 334 7.78 20.86 11.56
C ARG A 334 8.92 20.64 12.56
N GLY A 335 8.59 20.16 13.77
CA GLY A 335 9.56 19.79 14.81
C GLY A 335 10.23 18.42 14.63
N GLY A 336 9.96 17.73 13.52
CA GLY A 336 10.36 16.35 13.30
C GLY A 336 9.39 15.34 13.92
N MET A 337 9.08 14.29 13.16
CA MET A 337 8.29 13.16 13.61
C MET A 337 9.24 12.01 13.98
N PRO A 338 9.26 11.54 15.25
CA PRO A 338 10.13 10.46 15.67
C PRO A 338 9.66 9.12 15.11
N MET A 339 10.56 8.45 14.40
CA MET A 339 10.36 7.12 13.82
C MET A 339 11.60 6.27 14.05
N GLN A 340 11.52 4.99 13.67
CA GLN A 340 12.63 4.06 13.73
C GLN A 340 12.83 3.39 12.39
N MET A 341 14.07 3.37 11.93
CA MET A 341 14.47 2.54 10.81
C MET A 341 15.17 1.28 11.32
N PHE A 342 14.91 0.17 10.66
CA PHE A 342 15.50 -1.12 10.97
C PHE A 342 16.12 -1.71 9.72
N VAL A 343 17.35 -2.20 9.85
CA VAL A 343 18.04 -2.92 8.79
C VAL A 343 18.36 -4.34 9.25
N ILE A 344 18.21 -5.28 8.34
CA ILE A 344 18.65 -6.67 8.50
C ILE A 344 19.34 -7.15 7.24
N VAL A 345 20.47 -7.84 7.42
CA VAL A 345 21.24 -8.48 6.35
C VAL A 345 21.10 -9.99 6.48
N THR A 346 20.59 -10.67 5.46
CA THR A 346 20.41 -12.14 5.46
C THR A 346 21.14 -12.79 4.30
N PRO A 347 21.47 -14.09 4.37
CA PRO A 347 22.02 -14.81 3.21
C PRO A 347 20.97 -14.95 2.10
N VAL A 348 21.41 -14.97 0.84
CA VAL A 348 20.53 -15.31 -0.29
C VAL A 348 20.29 -16.82 -0.30
N VAL A 349 19.04 -17.25 -0.10
CA VAL A 349 18.65 -18.66 -0.13
C VAL A 349 17.98 -18.97 -1.48
N LYS A 350 18.70 -19.65 -2.38
CA LYS A 350 18.29 -19.84 -3.79
C LYS A 350 17.24 -20.94 -4.05
N ASP A 351 16.98 -21.85 -3.10
CA ASP A 351 16.34 -23.14 -3.41
C ASP A 351 14.92 -23.41 -2.85
N LYS A 352 14.36 -22.57 -1.97
CA LYS A 352 13.21 -22.99 -1.13
C LYS A 352 11.80 -22.53 -1.53
N LEU A 353 11.61 -21.46 -2.31
CA LEU A 353 10.25 -20.87 -2.49
C LEU A 353 9.81 -20.58 -3.93
N MET A 354 10.70 -20.69 -4.93
CA MET A 354 10.32 -20.40 -6.33
C MET A 354 9.21 -21.28 -6.90
N ASN A 355 8.84 -22.37 -6.22
CA ASN A 355 7.84 -23.33 -6.67
C ASN A 355 6.40 -23.04 -6.17
N LEU A 356 6.20 -22.09 -5.25
CA LEU A 356 4.89 -21.79 -4.65
C LEU A 356 4.20 -20.56 -5.24
N VAL A 357 5.00 -19.60 -5.71
CA VAL A 357 4.52 -18.42 -6.43
C VAL A 357 4.54 -18.77 -7.90
N ASP A 358 3.42 -18.55 -8.59
CA ASP A 358 3.33 -18.74 -10.04
C ASP A 358 4.16 -17.65 -10.74
N MET A 359 5.46 -17.91 -10.85
CA MET A 359 6.43 -17.00 -11.45
C MET A 359 6.15 -16.78 -12.93
N ASP A 360 5.56 -17.76 -13.61
CA ASP A 360 5.15 -17.63 -15.01
C ASP A 360 4.00 -16.63 -15.12
N THR A 361 2.93 -16.76 -14.32
CA THR A 361 1.87 -15.75 -14.27
C THR A 361 2.39 -14.38 -13.82
N MET A 362 3.31 -14.31 -12.86
CA MET A 362 3.90 -13.03 -12.42
C MET A 362 4.77 -12.38 -13.49
N ARG A 363 5.51 -13.19 -14.27
CA ARG A 363 6.32 -12.77 -15.41
C ARG A 363 5.45 -12.33 -16.57
N ASP A 364 4.40 -13.09 -16.91
CA ASP A 364 3.45 -12.80 -17.98
C ASP A 364 2.64 -11.54 -17.67
N ARG A 365 2.15 -11.42 -16.43
CA ARG A 365 1.42 -10.24 -15.97
C ARG A 365 2.35 -9.05 -15.66
N LYS A 366 3.66 -9.30 -15.55
CA LYS A 366 4.69 -8.31 -15.22
C LYS A 366 4.39 -7.57 -13.89
N VAL A 367 3.95 -8.31 -12.87
CA VAL A 367 3.51 -7.78 -11.54
C VAL A 367 4.30 -8.41 -10.39
N CYS A 368 5.60 -8.72 -10.55
CA CYS A 368 6.37 -9.23 -9.43
C CYS A 368 6.74 -8.10 -8.47
N ARG A 369 6.29 -8.19 -7.21
CA ARG A 369 6.88 -7.39 -6.13
C ARG A 369 8.31 -7.89 -5.94
N PHE A 370 9.28 -7.01 -6.14
CA PHE A 370 10.71 -7.34 -6.26
C PHE A 370 11.26 -8.18 -5.11
N THR A 371 10.72 -8.03 -3.89
CA THR A 371 11.08 -8.85 -2.72
C THR A 371 10.76 -10.33 -2.88
N VAL A 372 9.65 -10.67 -3.55
CA VAL A 372 9.26 -12.05 -3.89
C VAL A 372 10.19 -12.64 -4.96
N CYS A 373 10.78 -11.79 -5.79
CA CYS A 373 11.66 -12.18 -6.88
C CYS A 373 13.14 -12.37 -6.46
N MET A 374 13.52 -12.00 -5.23
CA MET A 374 14.93 -12.03 -4.77
C MET A 374 15.22 -13.03 -3.65
N ASP A 375 14.23 -13.32 -2.80
CA ASP A 375 14.45 -14.17 -1.63
C ASP A 375 13.27 -15.11 -1.39
N THR A 376 13.57 -16.23 -0.74
CA THR A 376 12.65 -17.28 -0.32
C THR A 376 12.09 -17.04 1.09
N LEU A 377 12.59 -16.04 1.80
CA LEU A 377 12.06 -15.64 3.11
C LEU A 377 10.63 -15.07 2.98
N PRO A 378 9.78 -15.25 4.01
CA PRO A 378 8.41 -14.73 3.98
C PRO A 378 8.34 -13.21 3.79
N LEU A 379 7.30 -12.76 3.11
CA LEU A 379 6.99 -11.32 3.00
C LEU A 379 6.83 -10.70 4.39
N GLY A 380 7.57 -9.62 4.63
CA GLY A 380 7.59 -8.91 5.92
C GLY A 380 8.56 -9.50 6.95
N PHE A 381 9.38 -10.51 6.60
CA PHE A 381 10.43 -11.01 7.49
C PHE A 381 11.38 -9.87 7.94
N PRO A 382 11.74 -9.77 9.23
CA PRO A 382 11.46 -10.71 10.33
C PRO A 382 10.22 -10.32 11.18
N PHE A 383 9.44 -9.33 10.75
CA PHE A 383 8.29 -8.79 11.49
C PHE A 383 6.96 -9.52 11.24
N ASP A 384 6.95 -10.49 10.32
CA ASP A 384 5.75 -11.23 9.93
C ASP A 384 5.21 -12.13 11.06
N ARG A 385 6.05 -12.51 12.03
CA ARG A 385 5.69 -13.37 13.18
C ARG A 385 5.88 -12.66 14.52
N GLU A 386 5.42 -13.30 15.59
CA GLU A 386 5.70 -12.87 16.95
C GLU A 386 7.20 -12.95 17.25
N ILE A 387 7.71 -11.94 17.97
CA ILE A 387 9.13 -11.76 18.23
C ILE A 387 9.42 -12.05 19.70
N ARG A 388 10.37 -12.94 19.97
CA ARG A 388 10.92 -13.14 21.32
C ARG A 388 12.11 -12.21 21.53
N MET A 389 11.91 -11.13 22.28
CA MET A 389 12.93 -10.08 22.48
C MET A 389 14.30 -10.61 22.91
N ALA A 390 14.32 -11.63 23.78
CA ALA A 390 15.56 -12.23 24.29
C ALA A 390 16.51 -12.77 23.20
N HIS A 391 15.98 -13.07 22.01
CA HIS A 391 16.74 -13.70 20.92
C HIS A 391 16.61 -12.96 19.59
N PHE A 392 15.93 -11.80 19.57
CA PHE A 392 15.63 -11.10 18.33
C PHE A 392 16.84 -10.40 17.73
N PHE A 393 17.58 -9.65 18.54
CA PHE A 393 18.71 -8.87 18.06
C PHE A 393 19.94 -9.76 17.86
N THR A 394 20.28 -9.97 16.60
CA THR A 394 21.51 -10.63 16.15
C THR A 394 22.50 -9.60 15.60
N ASN A 395 23.73 -10.02 15.32
CA ASN A 395 24.80 -9.11 14.88
C ASN A 395 24.53 -8.48 13.51
N ASN A 396 23.74 -9.15 12.67
CA ASN A 396 23.35 -8.73 11.33
C ASN A 396 22.12 -7.81 11.29
N MET A 397 21.72 -7.24 12.43
CA MET A 397 20.59 -6.32 12.56
C MET A 397 20.97 -5.02 13.23
N LYS A 398 20.30 -3.92 12.87
CA LYS A 398 20.43 -2.64 13.57
C LYS A 398 19.12 -1.86 13.52
N MET A 399 18.74 -1.25 14.64
CA MET A 399 17.63 -0.30 14.72
C MET A 399 18.19 1.08 15.06
N THR A 400 17.80 2.09 14.29
CA THR A 400 18.24 3.48 14.44
C THR A 400 17.03 4.40 14.52
N ASP A 401 17.06 5.35 15.47
CA ASP A 401 16.05 6.39 15.59
C ASP A 401 16.25 7.43 14.48
N VAL A 402 15.16 7.82 13.83
CA VAL A 402 15.17 8.82 12.74
C VAL A 402 14.08 9.86 12.96
N MET A 403 14.27 11.05 12.39
CA MET A 403 13.32 12.16 12.47
C MET A 403 12.89 12.56 11.07
N ILE A 404 11.58 12.56 10.82
CA ILE A 404 11.01 13.02 9.53
C ILE A 404 10.45 14.43 9.71
N PHE A 405 11.07 15.39 9.04
CA PHE A 405 10.64 16.78 9.05
C PHE A 405 9.64 17.05 7.93
N HIS A 406 8.77 18.04 8.13
CA HIS A 406 7.92 18.58 7.07
C HIS A 406 8.21 20.06 6.86
N LYS A 407 8.40 20.46 5.60
CA LYS A 407 8.52 21.86 5.18
C LYS A 407 7.22 22.29 4.53
N ASP A 408 6.67 23.42 4.96
CA ASP A 408 5.49 23.98 4.33
C ASP A 408 5.85 24.73 3.05
N MET A 409 4.91 24.72 2.11
CA MET A 409 5.06 25.40 0.83
C MET A 409 5.31 26.91 0.96
N ASP A 410 4.72 27.57 1.96
CA ASP A 410 4.91 29.02 2.18
C ASP A 410 6.37 29.37 2.53
N THR A 411 7.15 28.38 2.98
CA THR A 411 8.59 28.53 3.28
C THR A 411 9.51 28.06 2.15
N MET A 412 8.96 27.53 1.04
CA MET A 412 9.72 27.12 -0.13
C MET A 412 9.88 28.29 -1.11
N ASN A 413 11.07 28.88 -1.16
CA ASN A 413 11.51 29.80 -2.22
C ASN A 413 11.77 29.05 -3.54
N GLY A 414 10.77 28.34 -4.05
CA GLY A 414 10.86 27.55 -5.28
C GLY A 414 10.07 28.19 -6.41
N SER A 415 10.66 29.16 -7.11
CA SER A 415 10.15 29.61 -8.40
C SER A 415 10.30 28.48 -9.43
N LYS A 416 9.27 27.65 -9.61
CA LYS A 416 9.18 26.83 -10.82
C LYS A 416 8.76 27.76 -11.96
N MET A 417 9.70 28.10 -12.85
CA MET A 417 9.37 28.66 -14.17
C MET A 417 8.70 27.56 -15.00
N MET A 418 7.39 27.37 -14.80
CA MET A 418 6.54 26.87 -15.87
C MET A 418 6.09 28.07 -16.67
N ASP A 419 6.34 28.03 -17.98
CA ASP A 419 5.81 29.03 -18.89
C ASP A 419 4.27 28.92 -18.92
N MET A 420 3.61 29.81 -18.17
CA MET A 420 2.15 29.86 -18.06
C MET A 420 1.53 30.85 -19.05
N THR A 421 2.31 31.42 -19.98
CA THR A 421 1.84 32.45 -20.92
C THR A 421 0.62 32.02 -21.74
N HIS A 422 0.45 30.72 -21.97
CA HIS A 422 -0.68 30.15 -22.72
C HIS A 422 -1.73 29.43 -21.87
N MET A 423 -1.60 29.43 -20.53
CA MET A 423 -2.59 28.77 -19.66
C MET A 423 -3.65 29.75 -19.16
N VAL A 424 -4.90 29.53 -19.54
CA VAL A 424 -6.05 30.25 -18.99
C VAL A 424 -6.50 29.55 -17.72
N MET A 425 -6.09 30.08 -16.56
CA MET A 425 -6.58 29.62 -15.26
C MET A 425 -8.07 29.95 -15.14
N LYS A 426 -8.94 28.93 -15.24
CA LYS A 426 -10.31 29.06 -14.75
C LYS A 426 -10.24 29.01 -13.22
N ARG A 427 -10.75 30.05 -12.55
CA ARG A 427 -10.80 30.13 -11.08
C ARG A 427 -11.29 28.79 -10.52
N ASP A 428 -10.46 28.18 -9.69
CA ASP A 428 -10.89 27.10 -8.82
C ASP A 428 -11.56 27.77 -7.62
N ASP A 429 -12.87 27.54 -7.47
CA ASP A 429 -13.68 28.14 -6.42
C ASP A 429 -13.14 27.72 -5.06
N LEU A 430 -12.49 28.64 -4.33
CA LEU A 430 -12.41 28.76 -2.86
C LEU A 430 -12.17 27.50 -1.99
N THR A 431 -11.77 26.34 -2.54
CA THR A 431 -11.40 25.15 -1.76
C THR A 431 -10.12 25.35 -0.96
N TYR A 432 -9.36 26.41 -1.26
CA TYR A 432 -8.26 26.91 -0.44
C TYR A 432 -8.69 27.28 0.99
N MET A 433 -9.99 27.55 1.21
CA MET A 433 -10.55 27.92 2.53
C MET A 433 -11.54 26.91 3.10
N ASP A 434 -11.76 25.76 2.47
CA ASP A 434 -12.33 24.61 3.19
C ASP A 434 -11.24 24.05 4.11
N HIS A 435 -11.02 24.76 5.21
CA HIS A 435 -10.83 24.12 6.49
C HIS A 435 -12.03 23.21 6.67
N ASP A 436 -11.94 21.99 6.13
CA ASP A 436 -12.93 20.94 6.24
C ASP A 436 -13.26 20.81 7.73
N MET A 437 -14.33 21.48 8.18
CA MET A 437 -14.75 21.52 9.58
C MET A 437 -15.24 20.14 10.03
N LEU A 438 -15.26 19.17 9.12
CA LEU A 438 -15.62 17.78 9.33
C LEU A 438 -14.40 16.88 9.60
N VAL A 439 -13.16 17.37 9.45
CA VAL A 439 -11.93 16.59 9.72
C VAL A 439 -10.93 17.40 10.57
N LYS A 440 -11.42 18.22 11.51
CA LYS A 440 -10.62 18.57 12.70
C LYS A 440 -10.93 17.56 13.80
N SER A 441 -10.50 16.31 13.64
CA SER A 441 -10.20 15.50 14.82
C SER A 441 -8.77 15.83 15.22
N ARG A 442 -8.59 16.73 16.19
CA ARG A 442 -7.35 16.62 16.98
C ARG A 442 -7.44 15.29 17.69
N PHE A 443 -6.32 14.59 17.81
CA PHE A 443 -6.24 13.30 18.51
C PHE A 443 -6.86 13.35 19.93
N ARG A 444 -6.95 14.55 20.52
CA ARG A 444 -7.58 14.85 21.81
C ARG A 444 -9.13 14.83 21.77
N ASP A 445 -9.74 15.19 20.64
CA ASP A 445 -11.19 15.31 20.48
C ASP A 445 -11.88 13.95 20.32
N ALA A 446 -11.11 12.90 20.02
CA ALA A 446 -11.61 11.52 19.96
C ALA A 446 -11.85 10.89 21.34
N PHE A 447 -11.35 11.49 22.42
CA PHE A 447 -11.34 10.91 23.77
C PHE A 447 -12.16 11.68 24.81
N LEU A 448 -12.64 12.89 24.50
CA LEU A 448 -13.35 13.76 25.45
C LEU A 448 -14.72 14.21 24.92
N MET A 449 -15.55 13.26 24.47
CA MET A 449 -16.97 13.55 24.25
C MET A 449 -17.72 13.31 25.56
N ASP A 450 -17.91 14.38 26.32
CA ASP A 450 -18.97 14.48 27.35
C ASP A 450 -20.31 14.77 26.65
N ASP A 451 -21.41 14.27 27.22
CA ASP A 451 -22.75 14.22 26.62
C ASP A 451 -23.37 15.60 26.24
N ASP A 452 -22.80 16.71 26.72
CA ASP A 452 -23.43 18.04 26.64
C ASP A 452 -23.33 18.76 25.28
N HIS A 453 -22.53 18.27 24.32
CA HIS A 453 -22.41 18.90 23.00
C HIS A 453 -23.45 18.44 21.96
N MET A 454 -24.36 17.53 22.32
CA MET A 454 -25.35 16.93 21.41
C MET A 454 -26.53 17.84 21.00
N THR A 455 -26.65 19.07 21.52
CA THR A 455 -27.82 19.94 21.27
C THR A 455 -27.57 21.15 20.37
N ARG A 456 -26.37 21.33 19.83
CA ARG A 456 -26.11 22.39 18.83
C ARG A 456 -25.13 21.94 17.74
N MET A 457 -25.65 21.26 16.72
CA MET A 457 -25.26 21.37 15.31
C MET A 457 -26.27 20.67 14.41
#